data_AF-A0A2M7EML7-F1
#
_entry.id   AF-A0A2M7EML7-F1
#
_cell.length_a   1.000
_cell.length_b   1.000
_cell.length_c   1.000
_cell.angle_alpha   90.00
_cell.angle_beta   90.00
_cell.angle_gamma   90.00
#
_symmetry.space_group_name_H-M   'P 1'
#
loop_
_entity.id
_entity.type
_entity.pdbx_description
1 polymer ?
#
loop_
_entity_poly.entity_id
_entity_poly.type
_entity_poly.pdbx_seq_one_letter_code
_entity_poly.pdbx_strand_id
1 'polypeptide(L)'
;MSVSRFHRFLRCESGAITVDWVVLTAATAGMALAATAVIEDGIATLASNLDAELRSQQISDAFVVFQSSHFDALYDAGTITEDAAEALFMVANEMTNAEILSGLEDGLLAYNDGTLTDAEVARLVAMASVGVQRNIIAPEDVNLVSTY
;
A
#
# COMPACT_ATOMS: atom_id res chain seq x y z
N MET A 1 -24.92 18.84 68.70
CA MET A 1 -24.95 17.86 67.59
C MET A 1 -24.26 18.50 66.39
N SER A 2 -23.01 18.12 66.11
CA SER A 2 -22.23 18.72 65.02
C SER A 2 -22.84 18.29 63.68
N VAL A 3 -23.47 19.21 62.96
CA VAL A 3 -23.99 18.93 61.62
C VAL A 3 -22.78 18.87 60.68
N SER A 4 -22.47 17.66 60.23
CA SER A 4 -21.45 17.42 59.21
C SER A 4 -21.71 18.32 58.00
N ARG A 5 -20.65 18.95 57.46
CA ARG A 5 -20.74 19.80 56.25
C ARG A 5 -21.39 19.05 55.07
N PHE A 6 -21.22 17.72 55.03
CA PHE A 6 -21.82 16.82 54.05
C PHE A 6 -23.36 16.78 54.17
N HIS A 7 -23.88 16.77 55.40
CA HIS A 7 -25.32 16.83 55.68
C HIS A 7 -25.94 18.18 55.28
N ARG A 8 -25.16 19.26 55.39
CA ARG A 8 -25.59 20.60 54.98
C ARG A 8 -25.60 20.77 53.45
N PHE A 9 -24.66 20.13 52.76
CA PHE A 9 -24.56 20.09 51.29
C PHE A 9 -25.73 19.32 50.66
N LEU A 10 -26.02 18.11 51.15
CA LEU A 10 -27.14 17.28 50.64
C LEU A 10 -28.53 17.94 50.80
N ARG A 11 -28.65 18.93 51.69
CA ARG A 11 -29.91 19.63 52.00
C ARG A 11 -30.02 21.01 51.33
N CYS A 12 -29.04 21.39 50.49
CA CYS A 12 -28.92 22.73 49.90
C CYS A 12 -29.42 22.74 48.45
N GLU A 13 -30.62 23.26 48.20
CA GLU A 13 -31.25 23.27 46.87
C GLU A 13 -30.56 24.20 45.86
N SER A 14 -30.01 25.34 46.32
CA SER A 14 -29.33 26.30 45.44
C SER A 14 -28.00 25.78 44.87
N GLY A 15 -27.36 24.82 45.55
CA GLY A 15 -26.11 24.20 45.07
C GLY A 15 -26.35 22.98 44.18
N ALA A 16 -27.54 22.36 44.26
CA ALA A 16 -27.87 21.15 43.51
C ALA A 16 -27.81 21.38 41.99
N ILE A 17 -28.31 22.52 41.51
CA ILE A 17 -28.28 22.89 40.09
C ILE A 17 -26.84 23.09 39.58
N THR A 18 -25.96 23.70 40.38
CA THR A 18 -24.56 23.92 39.96
C THR A 18 -23.77 22.62 39.87
N VAL A 19 -24.11 21.63 40.70
CA VAL A 19 -23.47 20.32 40.69
C VAL A 19 -23.90 19.51 39.46
N ASP A 20 -25.17 19.57 39.06
CA ASP A 20 -25.67 18.90 37.86
C ASP A 20 -24.97 19.41 36.59
N TRP A 21 -24.79 20.73 36.46
CA TRP A 21 -24.06 21.31 35.33
C TRP A 21 -22.60 20.86 35.25
N VAL A 22 -21.92 20.72 36.39
CA VAL A 22 -20.54 20.23 36.42
C VAL A 22 -20.49 18.74 36.05
N VAL A 23 -21.43 17.93 36.54
CA VAL A 23 -21.48 16.49 36.22
C VAL A 23 -21.79 16.28 34.74
N LEU A 24 -22.75 17.02 34.17
CA LEU A 24 -23.11 16.92 32.76
C LEU A 24 -21.94 17.35 31.85
N THR A 25 -21.28 18.47 32.15
CA THR A 25 -20.12 18.93 31.37
C THR A 25 -18.92 18.00 31.52
N ALA A 26 -18.68 17.45 32.71
CA ALA A 26 -17.65 16.44 32.93
C ALA A 26 -17.95 15.15 32.15
N ALA A 27 -19.21 14.72 32.10
CA ALA A 27 -19.64 13.59 31.29
C ALA A 27 -19.45 13.86 29.79
N THR A 28 -19.79 15.06 29.30
CA THR A 28 -19.55 15.47 27.91
C THR A 28 -18.06 15.51 27.57
N ALA A 29 -17.22 16.05 28.46
CA ALA A 29 -15.77 16.07 28.28
C ALA A 29 -15.18 14.64 28.24
N GLY A 30 -15.66 13.75 29.12
CA GLY A 30 -15.29 12.33 29.10
C GLY A 30 -15.69 11.63 27.79
N MET A 31 -16.90 11.88 27.28
CA MET A 31 -17.33 11.37 25.98
C MET A 31 -16.51 11.94 24.82
N ALA A 32 -16.16 13.23 24.86
CA ALA A 32 -15.32 13.85 23.83
C ALA A 32 -13.93 13.21 23.79
N LEU A 33 -13.31 12.98 24.94
CA LEU A 33 -12.02 12.27 25.03
C LEU A 33 -12.12 10.84 24.49
N ALA A 34 -13.21 10.12 24.82
CA ALA A 34 -13.44 8.78 24.30
C ALA A 34 -13.65 8.78 22.78
N ALA A 35 -14.38 9.76 22.24
CA ALA A 35 -14.60 9.89 20.81
C ALA A 35 -13.31 10.26 20.06
N THR A 36 -12.45 11.11 20.62
CA THR A 36 -11.15 11.47 20.03
C THR A 36 -10.28 10.23 19.85
N ALA A 37 -10.21 9.33 20.83
CA ALA A 37 -9.43 8.11 20.71
C ALA A 37 -9.87 7.21 19.53
N VAL A 38 -11.19 7.12 19.28
CA VAL A 38 -11.74 6.38 18.14
C VAL A 38 -11.41 7.07 16.81
N ILE A 39 -11.49 8.40 16.77
CA ILE A 39 -11.17 9.19 15.57
C ILE A 39 -9.68 9.08 15.21
N GLU A 40 -8.79 9.13 16.19
CA GLU A 40 -7.34 8.99 15.98
C GLU A 40 -6.98 7.67 15.32
N ASP A 41 -7.54 6.55 15.81
CA ASP A 41 -7.34 5.22 15.22
C ASP A 41 -7.89 5.12 13.79
N GLY A 42 -9.08 5.68 13.56
CA GLY A 42 -9.69 5.75 12.23
C GLY A 42 -8.86 6.57 11.24
N ILE A 43 -8.32 7.71 11.68
CA ILE A 43 -7.45 8.55 10.85
C ILE A 43 -6.11 7.85 10.58
N ALA A 44 -5.52 7.19 11.58
CA ALA A 44 -4.28 6.44 11.40
C ALA A 44 -4.45 5.31 10.38
N THR A 45 -5.56 4.58 10.45
CA THR A 45 -5.90 3.54 9.48
C THR A 45 -6.08 4.13 8.08
N LEU A 46 -6.82 5.25 7.96
CA LEU A 46 -7.01 5.92 6.67
C LEU A 46 -5.69 6.42 6.08
N ALA A 47 -4.82 7.02 6.89
CA ALA A 47 -3.51 7.49 6.46
C ALA A 47 -2.64 6.32 5.96
N SER A 48 -2.66 5.19 6.67
CA SER A 48 -1.94 3.98 6.25
C SER A 48 -2.48 3.43 4.93
N ASN A 49 -3.80 3.40 4.75
CA ASN A 49 -4.41 2.92 3.51
C ASN A 49 -4.10 3.86 2.33
N LEU A 50 -4.11 5.17 2.58
CA LEU A 50 -3.74 6.15 1.58
C LEU A 50 -2.27 6.01 1.16
N ASP A 51 -1.35 5.82 2.11
CA ASP A 51 0.07 5.59 1.78
C ASP A 51 0.27 4.35 0.92
N ALA A 52 -0.42 3.25 1.25
CA ALA A 52 -0.38 2.02 0.46
C ALA A 52 -0.91 2.24 -0.96
N GLU A 53 -2.02 2.96 -1.12
CA GLU A 53 -2.62 3.26 -2.42
C GLU A 53 -1.75 4.21 -3.26
N LEU A 54 -1.13 5.21 -2.63
CA LEU A 54 -0.24 6.12 -3.34
C LEU A 54 0.99 5.37 -3.87
N ARG A 55 1.51 4.39 -3.13
CA ARG A 55 2.62 3.54 -3.58
C ARG A 55 2.23 2.63 -4.74
N SER A 56 1.01 2.10 -4.76
CA SER A 56 0.52 1.25 -5.85
C SER A 56 0.26 2.06 -7.12
N GLN A 57 -0.31 3.26 -7.02
CA GLN A 57 -0.64 4.09 -8.18
C GLN A 57 0.54 4.92 -8.72
N GLN A 58 1.67 4.98 -8.00
CA GLN A 58 2.82 5.76 -8.43
C GLN A 58 3.40 5.22 -9.74
N ILE A 59 3.50 6.09 -10.74
CA ILE A 59 4.45 5.93 -11.85
C ILE A 59 5.82 6.32 -11.28
N SER A 60 6.72 5.36 -11.16
CA SER A 60 8.03 5.61 -10.55
C SER A 60 8.87 6.52 -11.47
N ASP A 61 9.33 7.66 -10.95
CA ASP A 61 10.35 8.52 -11.58
C ASP A 61 11.77 7.96 -11.37
N ALA A 62 11.88 6.71 -10.92
CA ALA A 62 13.17 6.02 -10.85
C ALA A 62 13.78 5.98 -12.24
N PHE A 63 15.06 6.36 -12.32
CA PHE A 63 15.84 6.22 -13.53
C PHE A 63 16.09 4.73 -13.79
N VAL A 64 15.13 4.08 -14.47
CA VAL A 64 15.27 2.71 -14.94
C VAL A 64 15.98 2.71 -16.29
N VAL A 65 16.80 1.70 -16.51
CA VAL A 65 17.60 1.54 -17.73
C VAL A 65 17.25 0.22 -18.37
N PHE A 66 17.12 0.21 -19.69
CA PHE A 66 16.98 -1.02 -20.43
C PHE A 66 18.24 -1.89 -20.25
N GLN A 67 18.05 -3.12 -19.79
CA GLN A 67 19.13 -4.10 -19.65
C GLN A 67 18.90 -5.23 -20.65
N SER A 68 19.59 -5.16 -21.79
CA SER A 68 19.52 -6.14 -22.87
C SER A 68 19.77 -7.58 -22.36
N SER A 69 20.70 -7.74 -21.42
CA SER A 69 21.03 -9.04 -20.82
C SER A 69 19.88 -9.77 -20.12
N HIS A 70 18.81 -9.07 -19.73
CA HIS A 70 17.62 -9.72 -19.17
C HIS A 70 16.85 -10.56 -20.20
N PHE A 71 17.12 -10.34 -21.49
CA PHE A 71 16.45 -10.99 -22.60
C PHE A 71 17.37 -11.96 -23.36
N ASP A 72 18.60 -12.21 -22.90
CA ASP A 72 19.60 -13.05 -23.58
C ASP A 72 19.03 -14.41 -24.00
N ALA A 73 18.33 -15.10 -23.09
CA ALA A 73 17.68 -16.38 -23.40
C ALA A 73 16.63 -16.30 -24.51
N LEU A 74 15.92 -15.16 -24.62
CA LEU A 74 14.92 -14.93 -25.65
C LEU A 74 15.55 -14.55 -26.99
N TYR A 75 16.68 -13.83 -26.95
CA TYR A 75 17.48 -13.55 -28.15
C TYR A 75 18.10 -14.83 -28.71
N ASP A 76 18.64 -15.69 -27.86
CA ASP A 76 19.22 -16.98 -28.24
C ASP A 76 18.16 -17.93 -28.80
N ALA A 77 16.93 -17.88 -28.27
CA ALA A 77 15.78 -18.60 -28.81
C ALA A 77 15.24 -18.00 -30.13
N GLY A 78 15.70 -16.80 -30.52
CA GLY A 78 15.24 -16.11 -31.72
C GLY A 78 13.77 -15.65 -31.65
N THR A 79 13.22 -15.52 -30.44
CA THR A 79 11.80 -15.20 -30.24
C THR A 79 11.52 -13.70 -30.25
N ILE A 80 12.53 -12.89 -29.97
CA ILE A 80 12.45 -11.43 -29.97
C ILE A 80 13.76 -10.81 -30.45
N THR A 81 13.70 -9.61 -31.01
CA THR A 81 14.89 -8.80 -31.34
C THR A 81 15.19 -7.82 -30.22
N GLU A 82 16.44 -7.31 -30.17
CA GLU A 82 16.82 -6.30 -29.18
C GLU A 82 15.92 -5.05 -29.25
N ASP A 83 15.68 -4.52 -30.46
CA ASP A 83 14.78 -3.38 -30.68
C ASP A 83 13.36 -3.63 -30.13
N ALA A 84 12.84 -4.84 -30.28
CA ALA A 84 11.51 -5.19 -29.79
C ALA A 84 11.49 -5.35 -28.27
N ALA A 85 12.56 -5.87 -27.67
CA ALA A 85 12.70 -5.97 -26.21
C ALA A 85 12.81 -4.58 -25.57
N GLU A 86 13.55 -3.65 -26.17
CA GLU A 86 13.63 -2.26 -25.72
C GLU A 86 12.24 -1.59 -25.76
N ALA A 87 11.48 -1.79 -26.84
CA ALA A 87 10.11 -1.28 -26.94
C ALA A 87 9.19 -1.84 -25.84
N LEU A 88 9.29 -3.13 -25.53
CA LEU A 88 8.53 -3.73 -24.41
C LEU A 88 8.95 -3.16 -23.05
N PHE A 89 10.25 -2.93 -22.85
CA PHE A 89 10.76 -2.29 -21.64
C PHE A 89 10.24 -0.86 -21.50
N MET A 90 10.21 -0.08 -22.57
CA MET A 90 9.63 1.27 -22.55
C MET A 90 8.16 1.25 -22.14
N VAL A 91 7.37 0.32 -22.70
CA VAL A 91 5.97 0.14 -22.30
C VAL A 91 5.87 -0.24 -20.82
N ALA A 92 6.68 -1.19 -20.34
CA ALA A 92 6.72 -1.57 -18.94
C ALA A 92 7.12 -0.40 -18.02
N ASN A 93 7.98 0.50 -18.49
CA ASN A 93 8.36 1.70 -17.75
C ASN A 93 7.27 2.79 -17.75
N GLU A 94 6.30 2.74 -18.65
CA GLU A 94 5.15 3.66 -18.59
C GLU A 94 4.06 3.17 -17.63
N MET A 95 4.11 1.90 -17.22
CA MET A 95 3.13 1.29 -16.30
C MET A 95 3.27 1.83 -14.88
N THR A 96 2.15 1.84 -14.15
CA THR A 96 2.10 2.05 -12.70
C THR A 96 2.67 0.84 -11.95
N ASN A 97 3.06 1.04 -10.70
CA ASN A 97 3.52 -0.08 -9.86
C ASN A 97 2.44 -1.16 -9.70
N ALA A 98 1.17 -0.77 -9.59
CA ALA A 98 0.03 -1.68 -9.50
C ALA A 98 -0.14 -2.54 -10.76
N GLU A 99 -0.03 -1.95 -11.94
CA GLU A 99 -0.13 -2.68 -13.20
C GLU A 99 1.03 -3.67 -13.36
N ILE A 100 2.25 -3.29 -12.95
CA ILE A 100 3.40 -4.20 -12.98
C ILE A 100 3.18 -5.37 -12.01
N LEU A 101 2.76 -5.11 -10.76
CA LEU A 101 2.53 -6.15 -9.77
C LEU A 101 1.45 -7.15 -10.24
N SER A 102 0.30 -6.65 -10.73
CA SER A 102 -0.77 -7.51 -11.25
C SER A 102 -0.33 -8.29 -12.49
N GLY A 103 0.37 -7.64 -13.42
CA GLY A 103 0.87 -8.30 -14.64
C GLY A 103 1.92 -9.37 -14.36
N LEU A 104 2.76 -9.16 -13.34
CA LEU A 104 3.72 -10.15 -12.87
C LEU A 104 3.04 -11.34 -12.18
N GLU A 105 2.04 -11.10 -11.34
CA GLU A 105 1.27 -12.16 -10.67
C GLU A 105 0.60 -13.08 -11.69
N ASP A 106 -0.19 -12.49 -12.60
CA ASP A 106 -0.90 -13.24 -13.65
C ASP A 106 0.09 -13.92 -14.61
N GLY A 107 1.15 -13.22 -14.98
CA GLY A 107 2.16 -13.73 -15.91
C GLY A 107 2.99 -14.87 -15.31
N LEU A 108 3.40 -14.80 -14.04
CA LEU A 108 4.14 -15.88 -13.38
C LEU A 108 3.28 -17.14 -13.23
N LEU A 109 1.98 -16.99 -12.94
CA LEU A 109 1.05 -18.12 -12.93
C LEU A 109 0.95 -18.77 -14.33
N ALA A 110 0.73 -17.96 -15.37
CA ALA A 110 0.64 -18.45 -16.74
C ALA A 110 1.96 -19.08 -17.24
N TYR A 111 3.11 -18.57 -16.78
CA TYR A 111 4.44 -19.11 -17.04
C TYR A 111 4.61 -20.50 -16.41
N ASN A 112 4.27 -20.63 -15.13
CA ASN A 112 4.35 -21.90 -14.42
C ASN A 112 3.41 -22.96 -15.03
N ASP A 113 2.26 -22.53 -15.56
CA ASP A 113 1.32 -23.40 -16.26
C ASP A 113 1.73 -23.72 -17.71
N GLY A 114 2.81 -23.11 -18.22
CA GLY A 114 3.33 -23.33 -19.57
C GLY A 114 2.41 -22.80 -20.68
N THR A 115 1.57 -21.81 -20.36
CA THR A 115 0.52 -21.30 -21.26
C THR A 115 0.91 -20.02 -21.99
N LEU A 116 2.00 -19.37 -21.59
CA LEU A 116 2.49 -18.15 -22.23
C LEU A 116 3.12 -18.44 -23.60
N THR A 117 2.81 -17.57 -24.54
CA THR A 117 3.56 -17.44 -25.80
C THR A 117 4.89 -16.74 -25.57
N ASP A 118 5.86 -16.94 -26.47
CA ASP A 118 7.18 -16.30 -26.36
C ASP A 118 7.11 -14.77 -26.28
N ALA A 119 6.14 -14.17 -26.99
CA ALA A 119 5.90 -12.72 -26.95
C ALA A 119 5.36 -12.25 -25.59
N GLU A 120 4.60 -13.10 -24.89
CA GLU A 120 4.13 -12.81 -23.54
C GLU A 120 5.22 -13.03 -22.49
N VAL A 121 6.09 -14.01 -22.67
CA VAL A 121 7.30 -14.19 -21.85
C VAL A 121 8.20 -12.96 -21.95
N ALA A 122 8.40 -12.42 -23.14
CA ALA A 122 9.18 -11.19 -23.32
C ALA A 122 8.56 -9.97 -22.60
N ARG A 123 7.23 -9.84 -22.62
CA ARG A 123 6.54 -8.80 -21.83
C ARG A 123 6.70 -9.01 -20.33
N LEU A 124 6.62 -10.26 -19.88
CA LEU A 124 6.81 -10.62 -18.48
C LEU A 124 8.22 -10.27 -18.00
N VAL A 125 9.24 -10.57 -18.79
CA VAL A 125 10.65 -10.21 -18.51
C VAL A 125 10.82 -8.68 -18.47
N ALA A 126 10.19 -7.93 -19.38
CA ALA A 126 10.21 -6.46 -19.37
C ALA A 126 9.61 -5.90 -18.07
N MET A 127 8.43 -6.38 -17.66
CA MET A 127 7.78 -5.99 -16.41
C MET A 127 8.64 -6.34 -15.18
N ALA A 128 9.26 -7.53 -15.17
CA ALA A 128 10.15 -7.95 -14.08
C ALA A 128 11.40 -7.07 -13.98
N SER A 129 12.04 -6.77 -15.12
CA SER A 129 13.20 -5.88 -15.19
C SER A 129 12.90 -4.50 -14.60
N VAL A 130 11.76 -3.91 -14.98
CA VAL A 130 11.31 -2.62 -14.43
C VAL A 130 10.96 -2.74 -12.95
N GLY A 131 10.24 -3.80 -12.56
CA GLY A 131 9.81 -4.02 -11.18
C GLY A 131 10.97 -4.15 -10.20
N VAL A 132 12.02 -4.89 -10.58
CA VAL A 132 13.24 -5.00 -9.76
C VAL A 132 13.95 -3.65 -9.65
N GLN A 133 14.12 -2.93 -10.77
CA GLN A 133 14.79 -1.62 -10.77
C GLN A 133 14.03 -0.56 -9.97
N ARG A 134 12.70 -0.65 -9.93
CA ARG A 134 11.84 0.23 -9.11
C ARG A 134 11.75 -0.22 -7.65
N ASN A 135 12.39 -1.33 -7.28
CA ASN A 135 12.34 -1.90 -5.94
C ASN A 135 10.89 -2.18 -5.46
N ILE A 136 10.03 -2.65 -6.38
CA ILE A 136 8.65 -3.07 -6.06
C ILE A 136 8.52 -4.58 -5.89
N ILE A 137 9.48 -5.35 -6.41
CA ILE A 137 9.63 -6.81 -6.23
C ILE A 137 11.08 -7.13 -5.94
N ALA A 138 11.35 -8.27 -5.31
CA ALA A 138 12.71 -8.74 -5.14
C ALA A 138 13.18 -9.53 -6.37
N PRO A 139 14.48 -9.49 -6.73
CA PRO A 139 15.01 -10.28 -7.84
C PRO A 139 14.70 -11.78 -7.76
N GLU A 140 14.63 -12.33 -6.55
CA GLU A 140 14.31 -13.73 -6.27
C GLU A 140 12.86 -14.13 -6.59
N ASP A 141 11.93 -13.18 -6.59
CA ASP A 141 10.50 -13.43 -6.85
C ASP A 141 10.22 -13.62 -8.35
N VAL A 142 11.11 -13.12 -9.20
CA VAL A 142 11.03 -13.13 -10.67
C VAL A 142 12.22 -13.86 -11.24
N ASN A 143 12.43 -15.11 -10.80
CA ASN A 143 13.45 -15.98 -11.37
C ASN A 143 13.07 -16.49 -12.77
N LEU A 144 12.84 -15.56 -13.69
CA LEU A 144 12.52 -15.79 -15.09
C LEU A 144 13.79 -16.10 -15.92
N VAL A 145 14.98 -15.84 -15.36
CA VAL A 145 16.25 -15.81 -16.10
C VAL A 145 17.36 -16.70 -15.51
N SER A 146 17.22 -17.40 -14.36
CA SER A 146 18.31 -18.30 -13.90
C SER A 146 18.36 -19.69 -14.55
N THR A 147 17.59 -19.97 -15.61
CA THR A 147 17.52 -21.34 -16.18
C THR A 147 17.85 -21.47 -17.68
N TYR A 148 18.30 -20.41 -18.37
CA TYR A 148 18.86 -20.55 -19.72
C TYR A 148 20.06 -19.64 -19.94
#